data_AF-A0A377D2Y6-F1
#
_entry.id   AF-A0A377D2Y6-F1
#
_cell.length_a   1.000
_cell.length_b   1.000
_cell.length_c   1.000
_cell.angle_alpha   90.00
_cell.angle_beta   90.00
_cell.angle_gamma   90.00
#
_symmetry.space_group_name_H-M   'P 1'
#
loop_
_entity.id
_entity.type
_entity.pdbx_description
1 polymer ?
#
loop_
_entity_poly.entity_id
_entity_poly.type
_entity_poly.pdbx_seq_one_letter_code
_entity_poly.pdbx_strand_id
1 'polypeptide(L)'
;MSGAFSGALPLWLNNEKWIVKDGWLANSGPMTLRLDKDTADAVVKDNMTAGSAINWLRYMEISRSSTNINLDNLGLLTMQANITGTSRR
;
A
#
# COMPACT_ATOMS: atom_id res chain seq x y z
N MET A 1 6.28 -2.21 -5.20
CA MET A 1 6.45 -0.80 -4.79
C MET A 1 7.87 -0.66 -4.27
N SER A 2 8.63 0.33 -4.73
CA SER A 2 9.99 0.61 -4.25
C SER A 2 10.18 2.13 -4.12
N GLY A 3 10.83 2.57 -3.05
CA GLY A 3 11.00 3.98 -2.73
C GLY A 3 11.48 4.17 -1.28
N ALA A 4 11.94 5.37 -0.96
CA ALA A 4 12.30 5.71 0.42
C ALA A 4 11.04 5.87 1.27
N PHE A 5 10.99 5.20 2.41
CA PHE A 5 9.92 5.36 3.39
C PHE A 5 10.51 5.97 4.67
N SER A 6 9.74 6.84 5.30
CA SER A 6 9.99 7.30 6.66
C SER A 6 8.97 6.67 7.58
N GLY A 7 9.32 6.44 8.83
CA GLY A 7 8.36 5.90 9.77
C GLY A 7 8.94 5.66 11.15
N ALA A 8 8.05 5.31 12.06
CA ALA A 8 8.39 4.91 13.41
C ALA A 8 7.58 3.67 13.78
N LEU A 9 8.23 2.70 14.39
CA LEU A 9 7.61 1.51 14.96
C LEU A 9 7.94 1.48 16.45
N PRO A 10 7.12 2.14 17.30
CA PRO A 10 7.33 2.13 18.74
C PRO A 10 7.17 0.70 19.26
N LEU A 11 8.23 0.17 19.89
CA LEU A 11 8.22 -1.15 20.49
C LEU A 11 7.75 -1.08 21.93
N TRP A 12 6.78 -1.92 22.28
CA TRP A 12 6.18 -1.99 23.60
C TRP A 12 6.64 -3.27 24.31
N LEU A 13 7.88 -3.27 24.80
CA LEU A 13 8.51 -4.48 25.37
C LEU A 13 7.89 -4.95 26.69
N ASN A 14 7.28 -4.01 27.44
CA ASN A 14 6.66 -4.26 28.74
C ASN A 14 5.14 -4.05 28.67
N ASN A 15 4.49 -4.52 27.60
CA ASN A 15 3.04 -4.44 27.43
C ASN A 15 2.46 -5.84 27.18
N GLU A 16 1.37 -6.15 27.88
CA GLU A 16 0.71 -7.47 27.82
C GLU A 16 -0.09 -7.72 26.55
N LYS A 17 -0.30 -6.70 25.71
CA LYS A 17 -1.15 -6.77 24.52
C LYS A 17 -0.42 -6.39 23.24
N TRP A 18 0.43 -5.38 23.26
CA TRP A 18 1.00 -4.79 22.04
C TRP A 18 2.49 -5.02 21.95
N ILE A 19 2.97 -5.43 20.77
CA ILE A 19 4.38 -5.38 20.38
C ILE A 19 4.67 -4.05 19.70
N VAL A 20 3.78 -3.63 18.80
CA VAL A 20 3.79 -2.29 18.16
C VAL A 20 2.40 -1.69 18.31
N LYS A 21 2.35 -0.45 18.83
CA LYS A 21 1.12 0.33 18.91
C LYS A 21 1.35 1.71 18.30
N ASP A 22 0.42 2.12 17.46
CA ASP A 22 0.42 3.42 16.78
C ASP A 22 1.70 3.68 15.97
N GLY A 23 2.23 2.59 15.39
CA GLY A 23 3.32 2.69 14.43
C GLY A 23 2.85 3.32 13.13
N TRP A 24 3.74 3.99 12.42
CA TRP A 24 3.41 4.61 11.14
C TRP A 24 4.55 4.48 10.15
N LEU A 25 4.18 4.32 8.88
CA LEU A 25 5.05 4.42 7.72
C LEU A 25 4.45 5.45 6.77
N ALA A 26 5.28 6.31 6.19
CA ALA A 26 4.85 7.23 5.14
C ALA A 26 5.90 7.35 4.05
N ASN A 27 5.44 7.70 2.87
CA ASN A 27 6.29 8.11 1.77
C ASN A 27 5.92 9.53 1.32
N SER A 28 6.91 10.40 1.27
CA SER A 28 6.82 11.79 0.83
C SER A 28 7.31 12.01 -0.60
N GLY A 29 7.80 10.98 -1.29
CA GLY A 29 8.29 11.02 -2.67
C GLY A 29 7.44 10.22 -3.66
N PRO A 30 7.58 10.49 -4.97
CA PRO A 30 6.83 9.80 -6.01
C PRO A 30 7.21 8.32 -6.05
N MET A 31 6.20 7.45 -6.05
CA MET A 31 6.33 6.01 -6.24
C MET A 31 5.54 5.56 -7.46
N THR A 32 6.01 4.51 -8.12
CA THR A 32 5.22 3.85 -9.15
C THR A 32 4.69 2.52 -8.62
N LEU A 33 3.37 2.38 -8.61
CA LEU A 33 2.73 1.08 -8.48
C LEU A 33 2.61 0.48 -9.88
N ARG A 34 3.15 -0.73 -10.04
CA ARG A 34 3.09 -1.51 -11.27
C ARG A 34 2.35 -2.80 -10.96
N LEU A 35 1.23 -3.02 -11.63
CA LEU A 35 0.62 -4.35 -11.68
C LEU A 35 1.46 -5.22 -12.63
N ASP A 36 1.67 -6.48 -12.30
CA ASP A 36 2.32 -7.39 -13.23
C ASP A 36 1.45 -7.61 -14.47
N LYS A 37 2.11 -7.90 -15.59
CA LYS A 37 1.46 -7.97 -16.90
C LYS A 37 0.40 -9.07 -16.97
N ASP A 38 0.66 -10.22 -16.36
CA ASP A 38 -0.21 -11.39 -16.46
C ASP A 38 -1.50 -11.18 -15.67
N THR A 39 -1.41 -10.59 -14.47
CA THR A 39 -2.58 -10.17 -13.69
C THR A 39 -3.36 -9.07 -14.40
N ALA A 40 -2.67 -8.10 -15.02
CA ALA A 40 -3.33 -7.02 -15.76
C ALA A 40 -4.02 -7.50 -17.04
N ASP A 41 -3.51 -8.54 -17.69
CA ASP A 41 -4.10 -9.12 -18.90
C ASP A 41 -5.28 -10.05 -18.56
N ALA A 42 -5.21 -10.78 -17.43
CA ALA A 42 -6.32 -11.59 -16.93
C ALA A 42 -7.57 -10.75 -16.61
N VAL A 43 -7.40 -9.61 -15.93
CA VAL A 43 -8.50 -8.71 -15.57
C VAL A 43 -9.16 -8.05 -16.80
N VAL A 44 -8.38 -7.76 -17.85
CA VAL A 44 -8.89 -7.18 -19.10
C VAL A 44 -9.70 -8.19 -19.92
N LYS A 45 -9.25 -9.45 -19.96
CA LYS A 45 -9.89 -10.51 -20.73
C LYS A 45 -11.34 -10.77 -20.28
N ASP A 46 -11.62 -10.59 -19.00
CA ASP A 46 -12.94 -10.84 -18.41
C ASP A 46 -13.90 -9.63 -18.47
N ASN A 47 -13.43 -8.45 -18.93
CA ASN A 47 -14.26 -7.22 -18.99
C ASN A 47 -14.01 -6.41 -20.26
N MET A 48 -14.52 -6.90 -21.39
CA MET A 48 -14.42 -6.22 -22.71
C MET A 48 -15.02 -4.79 -22.75
N THR A 49 -15.90 -4.44 -21.80
CA THR A 49 -16.49 -3.09 -21.65
C THR A 49 -15.72 -2.14 -20.73
N ALA A 50 -14.72 -2.61 -19.98
CA ALA A 50 -13.97 -1.81 -19.00
C ALA A 50 -12.55 -1.43 -19.44
N GLY A 51 -12.24 -1.53 -20.74
CA GLY A 51 -10.88 -1.35 -21.29
C GLY A 51 -10.16 -0.03 -20.93
N SER A 52 -10.90 1.02 -20.60
CA SER A 52 -10.36 2.31 -20.14
C SER A 52 -10.19 2.40 -18.62
N ALA A 53 -11.05 1.72 -17.85
CA ALA A 53 -11.02 1.67 -16.39
C ALA A 53 -10.16 0.52 -15.83
N ILE A 54 -9.34 -0.16 -16.63
CA ILE A 54 -8.35 -1.14 -16.14
C ILE A 54 -6.93 -0.67 -16.45
N ASN A 55 -6.75 0.20 -17.45
CA ASN A 55 -5.43 0.75 -17.80
C ASN A 55 -4.81 1.60 -16.66
N TRP A 56 -5.64 2.23 -15.82
CA TRP A 56 -5.13 3.01 -14.68
C TRP A 56 -4.46 2.18 -13.60
N LEU A 57 -4.83 0.90 -13.45
CA LEU A 57 -4.20 -0.01 -12.51
C LEU A 57 -2.81 -0.48 -12.98
N ARG A 58 -2.54 -0.42 -14.29
CA ARG A 58 -1.24 -0.84 -14.85
C ARG A 58 -0.13 0.11 -14.43
N TYR A 59 -0.43 1.41 -14.39
CA TYR A 59 0.52 2.47 -14.07
C TYR A 59 -0.12 3.55 -13.21
N MET A 60 -0.12 3.33 -11.90
CA MET A 60 -0.50 4.35 -10.93
C MET A 60 0.76 5.00 -10.38
N GLU A 61 0.88 6.31 -10.58
CA GLU A 61 1.87 7.11 -9.88
C GLU A 61 1.31 7.47 -8.50
N ILE A 62 1.87 6.88 -7.44
CA ILE A 62 1.54 7.19 -6.06
C ILE A 62 2.34 8.43 -5.66
N SER A 63 1.63 9.50 -5.35
CA SER A 63 2.21 10.78 -4.91
C SER A 63 2.45 10.82 -3.40
N ARG A 64 1.62 10.10 -2.62
CA ARG A 64 1.74 9.99 -1.18
C ARG A 64 1.15 8.67 -0.70
N SER A 65 1.81 8.05 0.26
CA SER A 65 1.25 6.92 1.00
C SER A 65 1.51 7.11 2.49
N SER A 66 0.53 6.81 3.34
CA SER A 66 0.70 6.71 4.78
C SER A 66 0.05 5.42 5.28
N THR A 67 0.63 4.74 6.24
CA THR A 67 0.12 3.50 6.80
C THR A 67 0.28 3.53 8.31
N ASN A 68 -0.81 3.30 9.03
CA ASN A 68 -0.79 3.04 10.47
C ASN A 68 -0.69 1.54 10.70
N ILE A 69 0.11 1.15 11.69
CA ILE A 69 0.48 -0.23 11.96
C ILE A 69 0.31 -0.52 13.44
N ASN A 70 -0.40 -1.61 13.73
CA ASN A 70 -0.50 -2.19 15.06
C ASN A 70 -0.15 -3.68 14.96
N LEU A 71 0.66 -4.16 15.91
CA LEU A 71 1.01 -5.56 16.07
C LEU A 71 0.78 -5.97 17.52
N ASP A 72 -0.07 -6.96 17.74
CA ASP A 72 -0.31 -7.51 19.07
C ASP A 72 0.67 -8.64 19.43
N ASN A 73 0.63 -9.07 20.68
CA ASN A 73 1.47 -10.14 21.22
C ASN A 73 1.12 -11.55 20.70
N LEU A 74 0.00 -11.71 20.00
CA LEU A 74 -0.39 -12.95 19.32
C LEU A 74 0.12 -12.97 17.86
N GLY A 75 0.75 -11.89 17.41
CA GLY A 75 1.27 -11.74 16.06
C GLY A 75 0.23 -11.22 15.04
N LEU A 76 -0.94 -10.76 15.49
CA LEU A 76 -1.93 -10.18 14.60
C LEU A 76 -1.49 -8.78 14.17
N LEU A 77 -1.19 -8.64 12.88
CA LEU A 77 -0.83 -7.39 12.25
C LEU A 77 -2.06 -6.71 11.66
N THR A 78 -2.40 -5.53 12.16
CA THR A 78 -3.42 -4.66 11.58
C THR A 78 -2.76 -3.46 10.93
N MET A 79 -3.07 -3.22 9.65
CA MET A 79 -2.59 -2.06 8.91
C MET A 79 -3.75 -1.27 8.32
N GLN A 80 -3.68 0.06 8.43
CA GLN A 80 -4.58 0.97 7.73
C GLN A 80 -3.76 1.88 6.83
N ALA A 81 -3.88 1.71 5.52
CA ALA A 81 -3.13 2.47 4.53
C ALA A 81 -4.03 3.47 3.79
N ASN A 82 -3.54 4.69 3.64
CA ASN A 82 -4.08 5.71 2.74
C ASN A 82 -3.07 5.93 1.61
N ILE A 83 -3.52 5.75 0.37
CA ILE A 83 -2.68 5.87 -0.83
C ILE A 83 -3.35 6.88 -1.76
N THR A 84 -2.60 7.90 -2.16
CA THR A 84 -3.06 8.91 -3.13
C THR A 84 -2.20 8.83 -4.38
N GLY A 85 -2.83 8.59 -5.52
CA GLY A 85 -2.14 8.49 -6.80
C GLY A 85 -2.96 9.00 -7.97
N THR A 86 -2.28 9.18 -9.09
CA THR A 86 -2.88 9.57 -10.36
C THR A 86 -2.55 8.54 -11.42
N SER A 87 -3.55 8.19 -12.24
CA SER A 87 -3.33 7.44 -13.47
C SER A 87 -2.78 8.37 -14.53
N ARG A 88 -1.73 7.93 -15.24
CA ARG A 88 -1.44 8.53 -16.55
C ARG A 88 -2.41 7.92 -17.57
N ARG A 89 -3.02 8.76 -18.40
CA ARG A 89 -3.91 8.33 -19.49
C ARG A 89 -3.11 7.73 -20.63
#